data_AF-F8AEG5-F1
#
_entry.id   AF-F8AEG5-F1
#
_cell.length_a   1.000
_cell.length_b   1.000
_cell.length_c   1.000
_cell.angle_alpha   90.00
_cell.angle_beta   90.00
_cell.angle_gamma   90.00
#
_symmetry.space_group_name_H-M   'P 1'
#
loop_
_entity.id
_entity.type
_entity.pdbx_description
1 polymer ?
#
loop_
_entity_poly.entity_id
_entity_poly.type
_entity_poly.pdbx_seq_one_letter_code
_entity_poly.pdbx_strand_id
1 'polypeptide(L)'
;MIYRFTCIVCPLGCTIEVEVDDDRVKAVRGHTCQRGKEWAIEEVTNPKRVVMSVIPVEGGRLPTVSVKTAEPVPKEKISELMRFLARLKVKAPVRPGEVVAEFDGVKIVATREA
;
A
#
# COMPACT_ATOMS: atom_id res chain seq x y z
N MET A 1 -5.76 -24.83 6.18
CA MET A 1 -6.75 -23.76 5.96
C MET A 1 -6.74 -23.37 4.47
N ILE A 2 -7.90 -23.10 3.88
CA ILE A 2 -8.01 -22.65 2.48
C ILE A 2 -8.51 -21.21 2.47
N TYR A 3 -7.77 -20.34 1.79
CA TYR A 3 -8.15 -18.96 1.51
C TYR A 3 -8.63 -18.83 0.06
N ARG A 4 -9.62 -17.99 -0.18
CA ARG A 4 -10.13 -17.69 -1.51
C ARG A 4 -10.11 -16.20 -1.78
N PHE A 5 -9.47 -15.81 -2.87
CA PHE A 5 -9.27 -14.42 -3.26
C PHE A 5 -9.75 -14.16 -4.68
N THR A 6 -10.18 -12.92 -4.93
CA THR A 6 -10.25 -12.37 -6.27
C THR A 6 -8.95 -11.60 -6.54
N CYS A 7 -8.18 -12.01 -7.54
CA CYS A 7 -6.94 -11.35 -7.92
C CYS A 7 -7.17 -9.89 -8.33
N ILE A 8 -6.54 -8.95 -7.63
CA ILE A 8 -6.68 -7.50 -7.90
C ILE A 8 -5.55 -6.93 -8.78
N VAL A 9 -4.60 -7.76 -9.21
CA VAL A 9 -3.40 -7.33 -9.96
C VAL A 9 -3.74 -6.84 -11.36
N CYS A 10 -4.83 -7.34 -11.97
CA CYS A 10 -5.25 -6.98 -13.32
C CYS A 10 -6.77 -7.16 -13.48
N PRO A 11 -7.40 -6.59 -14.52
CA PRO A 11 -8.85 -6.57 -14.65
C PRO A 11 -9.49 -7.94 -14.91
N LEU A 12 -8.71 -8.99 -15.20
CA LEU A 12 -9.25 -10.35 -15.37
C LEU A 12 -9.85 -10.94 -14.09
N GLY A 13 -9.41 -10.50 -12.91
CA GLY A 13 -10.07 -10.87 -11.65
C GLY A 13 -10.11 -12.37 -11.34
N CYS A 14 -9.04 -13.13 -11.63
CA CYS A 14 -9.02 -14.58 -11.41
C CYS A 14 -9.42 -14.95 -9.97
N THR A 15 -10.22 -15.99 -9.80
CA THR A 15 -10.49 -16.57 -8.49
C THR A 15 -9.35 -17.50 -8.11
N ILE A 16 -8.59 -17.14 -7.08
CA ILE A 16 -7.40 -17.88 -6.63
C ILE A 16 -7.68 -18.51 -5.27
N GLU A 17 -7.37 -19.79 -5.14
CA GLU A 17 -7.42 -20.53 -3.88
C GLU A 17 -6.01 -20.83 -3.38
N VAL A 18 -5.74 -20.54 -2.12
CA VAL A 18 -4.44 -20.74 -1.46
C VAL A 18 -4.63 -21.69 -0.28
N GLU A 19 -3.94 -22.82 -0.31
CA GLU A 19 -3.94 -23.81 0.76
C GLU A 19 -2.72 -23.58 1.66
N VAL A 20 -2.98 -23.34 2.95
CA VAL A 20 -1.97 -23.07 3.97
C VAL A 20 -2.07 -24.13 5.08
N ASP A 21 -0.93 -24.68 5.48
CA ASP A 21 -0.82 -25.70 6.52
C ASP A 21 0.45 -25.42 7.34
N ASP A 22 0.33 -25.38 8.66
CA ASP A 22 1.38 -24.94 9.60
C ASP A 22 2.13 -23.66 9.13
N ASP A 23 1.38 -22.60 8.82
CA ASP A 23 1.88 -21.31 8.32
C ASP A 23 2.69 -21.38 7.01
N ARG A 24 2.61 -22.50 6.28
CA ARG A 24 3.29 -22.68 4.99
C ARG A 24 2.29 -22.85 3.86
N VAL A 25 2.52 -22.15 2.76
CA VAL A 25 1.73 -22.33 1.53
C VAL A 25 2.06 -23.69 0.92
N LYS A 26 1.05 -24.56 0.82
CA LYS A 26 1.15 -25.89 0.20
C LYS A 26 0.81 -25.85 -1.28
N ALA A 27 -0.27 -25.14 -1.63
CA ALA A 27 -0.74 -25.08 -3.00
C ALA A 27 -1.42 -23.74 -3.30
N VAL A 28 -1.33 -23.31 -4.56
CA VAL A 28 -2.03 -22.15 -5.10
C VAL A 28 -2.69 -22.57 -6.42
N ARG A 29 -3.99 -22.33 -6.56
CA ARG A 29 -4.80 -22.77 -7.72
C ARG A 29 -5.65 -21.63 -8.25
N GLY A 30 -6.06 -21.71 -9.52
CA GLY A 30 -6.98 -20.73 -10.14
C GLY A 30 -6.33 -19.44 -10.66
N HIS A 31 -4.99 -19.32 -10.60
CA HIS A 31 -4.26 -18.22 -11.23
C HIS A 31 -3.96 -18.52 -12.71
N THR A 32 -4.05 -17.51 -13.57
CA THR A 32 -3.71 -17.62 -15.00
C THR A 32 -2.33 -17.07 -15.35
N CYS A 33 -1.66 -16.42 -14.40
CA CYS A 33 -0.34 -15.84 -14.57
C CYS A 33 0.49 -15.93 -13.28
N GLN A 34 1.81 -15.74 -13.40
CA GLN A 34 2.74 -15.77 -12.27
C GLN A 34 2.48 -14.65 -11.25
N ARG A 35 2.18 -13.43 -11.72
CA ARG A 35 1.90 -12.27 -10.85
C ARG A 35 0.72 -12.51 -9.90
N GLY A 36 -0.33 -13.18 -10.38
CA GLY A 36 -1.50 -13.51 -9.56
C GLY A 36 -1.17 -14.53 -8.47
N LYS A 37 -0.32 -15.51 -8.78
CA LYS A 37 0.17 -16.50 -7.80
C LYS A 37 0.99 -15.81 -6.71
N GLU A 38 1.95 -14.97 -7.10
CA GLU A 38 2.83 -14.25 -6.16
C GLU A 38 2.03 -13.31 -5.25
N TRP A 39 1.08 -12.56 -5.82
CA TRP A 39 0.19 -11.72 -5.03
C TRP A 39 -0.63 -12.51 -4.02
N ALA A 40 -1.24 -13.63 -4.41
CA ALA A 40 -2.06 -14.43 -3.50
C ALA A 40 -1.24 -15.07 -2.37
N ILE A 41 0.01 -15.45 -2.65
CA ILE A 41 0.96 -15.90 -1.62
C ILE A 41 1.28 -14.74 -0.67
N GLU A 42 1.65 -13.58 -1.19
CA GLU A 42 1.95 -12.40 -0.36
C GLU A 42 0.74 -12.00 0.50
N GLU A 43 -0.47 -12.08 -0.05
CA GLU A 43 -1.70 -11.73 0.65
C GLU A 43 -1.97 -12.60 1.89
N VAL A 44 -1.62 -13.89 1.85
CA VAL A 44 -1.76 -14.78 3.02
C VAL A 44 -0.57 -14.69 3.98
N THR A 45 0.64 -14.40 3.49
CA THR A 45 1.84 -14.42 4.36
C THR A 45 2.20 -13.05 4.94
N ASN A 46 2.04 -11.98 4.17
CA ASN A 46 2.40 -10.61 4.56
C ASN A 46 1.68 -9.60 3.65
N PRO A 47 0.37 -9.35 3.85
CA PRO A 47 -0.40 -8.48 2.97
C PRO A 47 0.13 -7.05 3.02
N LYS A 48 0.46 -6.47 1.87
CA LYS A 48 0.98 -5.09 1.76
C LYS A 48 0.09 -4.20 0.90
N ARG A 49 0.07 -2.91 1.18
CA ARG A 49 -0.70 -1.92 0.41
C ARG A 49 0.08 -0.64 0.22
N VAL A 50 -0.09 0.00 -0.94
CA VAL A 50 0.25 1.42 -1.09
C VAL A 50 -0.77 2.20 -0.26
N VAL A 51 -0.29 2.98 0.69
CA VAL A 51 -1.16 3.76 1.58
C VAL A 51 -1.27 5.17 1.02
N MET A 52 -2.49 5.60 0.72
CA MET A 52 -2.80 6.97 0.33
C MET A 52 -3.43 7.71 1.51
N SER A 53 -3.05 8.96 1.74
CA SER A 53 -3.56 9.80 2.82
C SER A 53 -3.48 11.27 2.43
N VAL A 54 -3.85 12.16 3.36
CA VAL A 54 -3.75 13.62 3.21
C VAL A 54 -3.04 14.20 4.43
N ILE A 55 -2.16 15.17 4.21
CA ILE A 55 -1.46 15.89 5.29
C ILE A 55 -1.65 17.41 5.16
N PRO A 56 -1.65 18.16 6.28
CA PRO A 56 -1.79 19.62 6.26
C PRO A 56 -0.62 20.33 5.57
N VAL A 57 -0.93 21.45 4.89
CA VAL A 57 0.03 22.31 4.19
C VAL A 57 -0.10 23.75 4.71
N GLU A 58 1.02 24.38 5.03
CA GLU A 58 1.10 25.80 5.37
C GLU A 58 1.41 26.65 4.15
N GLY A 59 0.70 27.77 4.00
CA GLY A 59 0.94 28.73 2.91
C GLY A 59 0.53 28.21 1.53
N GLY A 60 -0.09 27.04 1.46
CA GLY A 60 -0.57 26.45 0.21
C GLY A 60 -1.91 27.00 -0.22
N ARG A 61 -2.21 26.90 -1.52
CA ARG A 61 -3.53 27.28 -2.06
C ARG A 61 -4.64 26.43 -1.43
N LEU A 62 -4.34 25.16 -1.19
CA LEU A 62 -5.21 24.23 -0.47
C LEU A 62 -4.59 23.95 0.90
N PRO A 63 -5.42 23.74 1.95
CA PRO A 63 -4.93 23.53 3.32
C PRO A 63 -4.27 22.16 3.53
N THR A 64 -4.26 21.30 2.51
CA THR A 64 -3.71 19.94 2.56
C THR A 64 -3.09 19.55 1.22
N VAL A 65 -2.27 18.51 1.23
CA VAL A 65 -1.75 17.80 0.05
C VAL A 65 -2.03 16.31 0.20
N SER A 66 -2.40 15.63 -0.89
CA SER A 66 -2.52 14.17 -0.90
C SER A 66 -1.14 13.54 -1.06
N VAL A 67 -0.90 12.48 -0.30
CA VAL A 67 0.35 11.74 -0.30
C VAL A 67 0.09 10.25 -0.48
N LYS A 68 1.10 9.53 -0.95
CA LYS A 68 1.13 8.06 -0.95
C LYS A 68 2.48 7.53 -0.49
N THR A 69 2.52 6.30 0.01
CA THR A 69 3.79 5.58 0.13
C THR A 69 4.35 5.28 -1.27
N ALA A 70 5.66 5.40 -1.45
CA ALA A 70 6.32 5.06 -2.72
C ALA A 70 6.27 3.55 -2.98
N GLU A 71 6.38 2.75 -1.92
CA GLU A 71 6.29 1.29 -1.93
C GLU A 71 5.11 0.77 -1.08
N PRO A 72 4.62 -0.46 -1.31
CA PRO A 72 3.64 -1.10 -0.44
C PRO A 72 4.18 -1.33 0.98
N VAL A 73 3.36 -1.01 1.98
CA VAL A 73 3.67 -1.18 3.41
C VAL A 73 2.87 -2.37 3.97
N PRO A 74 3.45 -3.22 4.84
CA PRO A 74 2.73 -4.29 5.53
C PRO A 74 1.47 -3.78 6.25
N LYS A 75 0.38 -4.54 6.16
CA LYS A 75 -0.93 -4.19 6.74
C LYS A 75 -0.82 -3.85 8.23
N GLU A 76 -0.01 -4.60 8.96
CA GLU A 76 0.23 -4.40 10.39
C GLU A 76 0.86 -3.03 10.73
N LYS A 77 1.65 -2.45 9.82
CA LYS A 77 2.31 -1.15 10.00
C LYS A 77 1.43 0.04 9.59
N ILE A 78 0.31 -0.19 8.92
CA ILE A 78 -0.55 0.90 8.42
C ILE A 78 -1.05 1.78 9.57
N SER A 79 -1.44 1.21 10.70
CA SER A 79 -1.91 2.00 11.85
C SER A 79 -0.82 2.90 12.44
N GLU A 80 0.44 2.46 12.43
CA GLU A 80 1.58 3.26 12.86
C GLU A 80 1.91 4.37 11.87
N LEU A 81 1.95 4.04 10.57
CA LEU A 81 2.11 5.00 9.50
C LEU A 81 1.05 6.11 9.58
N MET A 82 -0.22 5.79 9.82
CA MET A 82 -1.27 6.79 9.94
C MET A 82 -1.06 7.73 11.14
N ARG A 83 -0.55 7.23 12.27
CA ARG A 83 -0.20 8.07 13.43
C ARG A 83 1.01 8.96 13.14
N PHE A 84 1.98 8.46 12.38
CA PHE A 84 3.11 9.26 11.91
C PHE A 84 2.64 10.40 11.00
N LEU A 85 1.85 10.09 9.97
CA LEU A 85 1.31 11.07 9.03
C LEU A 85 0.45 12.14 9.70
N ALA A 86 -0.34 11.78 10.73
CA ALA A 86 -1.19 12.72 11.47
C ALA A 86 -0.41 13.83 12.19
N ARG A 87 0.89 13.64 12.43
CA ARG A 87 1.78 14.63 13.07
C ARG A 87 2.54 15.49 12.06
N LEU A 88 2.48 15.15 10.77
CA LEU A 88 3.21 15.87 9.74
C LEU A 88 2.49 17.15 9.34
N LYS A 89 3.29 18.14 8.97
CA LYS A 89 2.84 19.39 8.34
C LYS A 89 3.93 19.84 7.38
N VAL A 90 3.55 20.16 6.15
CA VAL A 90 4.49 20.61 5.11
C VAL A 90 4.23 22.08 4.76
N LYS A 91 5.20 22.74 4.11
CA LYS A 91 5.06 24.13 3.66
C LYS A 91 5.01 24.17 2.15
N ALA A 92 4.15 25.02 1.60
CA ALA A 92 4.11 25.28 0.17
C ALA A 92 5.39 26.02 -0.29
N PRO A 93 5.83 25.84 -1.54
CA PRO A 93 5.19 25.01 -2.57
C PRO A 93 5.56 23.53 -2.43
N VAL A 94 4.57 22.64 -2.54
CA VAL A 94 4.78 21.19 -2.68
C VAL A 94 4.51 20.77 -4.11
N ARG A 95 5.40 19.97 -4.71
CA ARG A 95 5.25 19.48 -6.09
C ARG A 95 4.80 18.02 -6.16
N PRO A 96 4.04 17.61 -7.20
CA PRO A 96 3.79 16.19 -7.45
C PRO A 96 5.11 15.42 -7.60
N GLY A 97 5.22 14.27 -6.93
CA GLY A 97 6.44 13.46 -6.90
C GLY A 97 7.46 13.88 -5.84
N GLU A 98 7.23 14.99 -5.11
CA GLU A 98 8.10 15.41 -4.02
C GLU A 98 8.00 14.45 -2.83
N VAL A 99 9.16 14.08 -2.28
CA VAL A 99 9.25 13.27 -1.06
C VAL A 99 9.12 14.22 0.13
N VAL A 100 8.02 14.09 0.87
CA VAL A 100 7.69 14.97 1.99
C VAL A 100 8.06 14.40 3.36
N ALA A 101 8.26 13.09 3.44
CA ALA A 101 8.67 12.37 4.64
C ALA A 101 9.16 10.96 4.30
N GLU A 102 9.68 10.26 5.30
CA GLU A 102 10.05 8.84 5.23
C GLU A 102 9.57 8.13 6.50
N PHE A 103 9.03 6.91 6.34
CA PHE A 103 8.55 6.06 7.43
C PHE A 103 9.11 4.65 7.25
N ASP A 104 9.91 4.15 8.19
CA ASP A 104 10.51 2.82 8.15
C ASP A 104 11.26 2.50 6.83
N GLY A 105 11.99 3.49 6.29
CA GLY A 105 12.70 3.35 5.01
C GLY A 105 11.83 3.51 3.76
N VAL A 106 10.52 3.75 3.92
CA VAL A 106 9.55 3.95 2.83
C VAL A 106 9.27 5.43 2.67
N LYS A 107 9.45 5.95 1.45
CA LYS A 107 9.22 7.37 1.15
C LYS A 107 7.74 7.69 1.09
N ILE A 108 7.37 8.87 1.59
CA ILE A 108 6.03 9.45 1.47
C ILE A 108 6.07 10.53 0.41
N VAL A 109 5.28 10.37 -0.65
CA VAL A 109 5.36 11.16 -1.88
C VAL A 109 4.07 11.92 -2.10
N ALA A 110 4.16 13.23 -2.35
CA ALA A 110 3.03 14.07 -2.73
C ALA A 110 2.49 13.67 -4.11
N THR A 111 1.16 13.59 -4.24
CA THR A 111 0.50 13.19 -5.49
C THR A 111 -0.15 14.36 -6.24
N ARG A 112 -0.14 15.56 -5.66
CA ARG A 112 -0.59 16.81 -6.30
C ARG A 112 0.20 18.00 -5.76
N GLU A 113 0.02 19.15 -6.39
CA GLU A 113 0.55 20.42 -5.90
C GLU A 113 -0.25 20.95 -4.69
N ALA A 114 0.42 21.70 -3.82
CA ALA A 114 -0.18 22.46 -2.74
C ALA A 114 0.63 23.71 -2.37
#